data_AF-A0A940DI57-F1
#
_entry.id   AF-A0A940DI57-F1
#
_cell.length_a   1.000
_cell.length_b   1.000
_cell.length_c   1.000
_cell.angle_alpha   90.00
_cell.angle_beta   90.00
_cell.angle_gamma   90.00
#
_symmetry.space_group_name_H-M   'P 1'
#
loop_
_entity.id
_entity.type
_entity.pdbx_description
1 polymer ?
#
loop_
_entity_poly.entity_id
_entity_poly.type
_entity_poly.pdbx_seq_one_letter_code
_entity_poly.pdbx_strand_id
1 'polypeptide(L)'
;MYLLWVNIKDDYMFEKTVRLLNEAGFNGMVLPSTSIHNVMSHASVEPIPFFGGFNKLKRRPFETGHTLIMLLEPERMELAKEKVREVVADMKHKGVMFSIPVEFCEGL
;
A
#
# COMPACT_ATOMS: atom_id res chain seq x y z
N MET A 1 -16.39 -13.38 -2.60
CA MET A 1 -15.06 -12.76 -2.80
C MET A 1 -14.90 -11.54 -1.89
N TYR A 2 -13.67 -11.17 -1.59
CA TYR A 2 -13.33 -10.01 -0.79
C TYR A 2 -12.15 -9.26 -1.40
N LEU A 3 -12.24 -7.94 -1.43
CA LEU A 3 -11.12 -7.07 -1.76
C LEU A 3 -10.33 -6.82 -0.48
N LEU A 4 -9.13 -7.41 -0.36
CA LEU A 4 -8.20 -7.14 0.72
C LEU A 4 -7.39 -5.88 0.40
N TRP A 5 -7.51 -4.89 1.26
CA TRP A 5 -6.77 -3.63 1.22
C TRP A 5 -5.71 -3.63 2.30
N VAL A 6 -4.45 -3.40 1.93
CA VAL A 6 -3.31 -3.33 2.85
C VAL A 6 -2.54 -2.05 2.55
N ASN A 7 -2.39 -1.17 3.54
CA ASN A 7 -1.53 0.00 3.45
C ASN A 7 -0.37 -0.15 4.43
N ILE A 8 0.86 -0.04 3.92
CA ILE A 8 2.09 -0.10 4.71
C ILE A 8 2.87 1.19 4.47
N LYS A 9 3.25 1.88 5.55
CA LYS A 9 3.98 3.16 5.47
C LYS A 9 5.48 3.00 5.19
N ASP A 10 6.04 1.87 5.58
CA ASP A 10 7.47 1.59 5.48
C ASP A 10 7.78 0.84 4.18
N ASP A 11 8.67 1.39 3.35
CA ASP A 11 8.98 0.86 2.01
C ASP A 11 9.63 -0.52 2.06
N TYR A 12 10.58 -0.73 2.98
CA TYR A 12 11.27 -2.02 3.12
C TYR A 12 10.29 -3.13 3.52
N MET A 13 9.41 -2.83 4.47
CA MET A 13 8.36 -3.77 4.88
C MET A 13 7.37 -4.03 3.76
N PHE A 14 6.97 -2.99 3.03
CA PHE A 14 6.09 -3.16 1.87
C PHE A 14 6.69 -4.11 0.83
N GLU A 15 7.94 -3.91 0.45
CA GLU A 15 8.65 -4.78 -0.49
C GLU A 15 8.71 -6.23 0.01
N LYS A 16 9.04 -6.42 1.30
CA LYS A 16 9.06 -7.75 1.92
C LYS A 16 7.68 -8.41 1.91
N THR A 17 6.61 -7.67 2.19
CA THR A 17 5.23 -8.16 2.14
C THR A 17 4.82 -8.57 0.74
N VAL A 18 5.08 -7.74 -0.27
CA VAL A 18 4.75 -8.06 -1.67
C VAL A 18 5.51 -9.31 -2.13
N ARG A 19 6.79 -9.46 -1.75
CA ARG A 19 7.57 -10.64 -2.09
C ARG A 19 6.98 -11.92 -1.48
N LEU A 20 6.67 -11.93 -0.18
CA LEU A 20 6.08 -13.10 0.49
C LEU A 20 4.71 -13.48 -0.06
N LEU A 21 3.89 -12.49 -0.40
CA LEU A 21 2.58 -12.72 -1.02
C LEU A 21 2.73 -13.30 -2.43
N ASN A 22 3.66 -12.78 -3.24
CA ASN A 22 3.94 -13.31 -4.57
C ASN A 22 4.48 -14.76 -4.51
N GLU A 23 5.40 -15.06 -3.59
CA GLU A 23 5.90 -16.42 -3.35
C GLU A 23 4.80 -17.38 -2.90
N ALA A 24 3.79 -16.89 -2.17
CA ALA A 24 2.60 -17.64 -1.78
C ALA A 24 1.49 -17.67 -2.88
N GLY A 25 1.79 -17.21 -4.10
CA GLY A 25 0.91 -17.28 -5.26
C GLY A 25 -0.28 -16.30 -5.20
N PHE A 26 -0.14 -15.18 -4.49
CA PHE A 26 -1.12 -14.10 -4.50
C PHE A 26 -0.82 -13.11 -5.62
N ASN A 27 -1.89 -12.62 -6.26
CA ASN A 27 -1.83 -11.56 -7.26
C ASN A 27 -2.61 -10.34 -6.76
N GLY A 28 -2.19 -9.15 -7.18
CA GLY A 28 -2.83 -7.91 -6.77
C GLY A 28 -2.29 -6.68 -7.50
N MET A 29 -2.77 -5.53 -7.08
CA MET A 29 -2.40 -4.23 -7.60
C MET A 29 -1.72 -3.40 -6.51
N VAL A 30 -0.64 -2.71 -6.88
CA VAL A 30 0.04 -1.77 -6.01
C VAL A 30 -0.32 -0.34 -6.44
N LEU A 31 -0.82 0.45 -5.50
CA LEU A 31 -1.17 1.86 -5.68
C LEU A 31 -0.25 2.75 -4.83
N PRO A 32 0.37 3.79 -5.41
CA PRO A 32 1.04 4.81 -4.64
C PRO A 32 0.01 5.62 -3.84
N SER A 33 0.26 5.83 -2.54
CA SER A 33 -0.65 6.53 -1.64
C SER A 33 0.10 7.45 -0.68
N THR A 34 -0.62 8.35 0.00
CA THR A 34 -0.07 9.18 1.08
C THR A 34 -1.09 9.30 2.19
N SER A 35 -0.62 9.49 3.43
CA SER A 35 -1.49 9.68 4.59
C SER A 35 -1.95 11.14 4.72
N ILE A 36 -3.14 11.35 5.30
CA ILE A 36 -3.66 12.68 5.62
C ILE A 36 -2.66 13.47 6.47
N HIS A 37 -2.07 12.82 7.49
CA HIS A 37 -1.03 13.42 8.32
C HIS A 37 0.11 14.01 7.47
N ASN A 38 0.66 13.22 6.54
CA ASN A 38 1.76 13.67 5.70
C ASN A 38 1.35 14.81 4.77
N VAL A 39 0.12 14.80 4.25
CA VAL A 39 -0.42 15.91 3.46
C VAL A 39 -0.50 17.18 4.30
N MET A 40 -1.04 17.08 5.53
CA MET A 40 -1.21 18.23 6.41
C MET A 40 0.12 18.82 6.91
N SER A 41 1.09 17.97 7.26
CA SER A 41 2.42 18.42 7.71
C SER A 41 3.21 19.17 6.64
N HIS A 42 2.94 18.90 5.36
CA HIS A 42 3.62 19.55 4.23
C HIS A 42 2.76 20.63 3.54
N ALA A 43 1.54 20.88 4.01
CA ALA A 43 0.65 21.90 3.45
C ALA A 43 1.09 23.34 3.78
N SER A 44 1.99 23.53 4.77
CA SER A 44 2.51 24.82 5.20
C SER A 44 3.85 25.23 4.56
N VAL A 45 4.45 24.37 3.72
CA VAL A 45 5.71 24.68 3.04
C VAL A 45 5.37 25.28 1.67
N GLU A 46 5.67 26.56 1.49
CA GLU A 46 5.54 27.25 0.20
C GLU A 46 6.15 26.41 -0.93
N PRO A 47 5.49 26.31 -2.10
CA PRO A 47 6.09 25.63 -3.23
C PRO A 47 7.37 26.37 -3.62
N ILE A 48 8.52 25.69 -3.49
CA ILE A 48 9.82 26.20 -3.93
C ILE A 48 9.68 26.68 -5.39
N PRO A 49 10.02 27.94 -5.72
CA PRO A 49 9.82 28.47 -7.05
C PRO A 49 10.62 27.64 -8.08
N PHE A 50 9.90 27.13 -9.06
CA PHE A 50 10.40 26.27 -10.13
C PHE A 50 11.32 27.05 -11.08
N PHE A 51 12.64 26.89 -10.95
CA PHE A 51 13.61 27.28 -11.98
C PHE A 51 13.99 26.08 -12.86
N GLY A 52 13.70 26.22 -14.15
CA GLY A 52 14.34 25.61 -15.32
C GLY A 52 14.91 24.17 -15.25
N GLY A 53 14.26 23.25 -15.95
CA GLY A 53 14.96 22.40 -16.93
C GLY A 53 15.30 20.94 -16.58
N PHE A 54 15.41 20.50 -15.33
CA PHE A 54 15.95 19.15 -15.05
C PHE A 54 15.29 18.36 -13.91
N ASN A 55 13.96 18.24 -13.85
CA ASN A 55 13.32 17.34 -12.87
C ASN A 55 12.10 16.59 -13.41
N LYS A 56 12.32 15.58 -14.27
CA LYS A 56 11.36 14.47 -14.42
C LYS A 56 11.46 13.43 -13.29
N LEU A 57 12.28 13.68 -12.26
CA LEU A 57 12.61 12.71 -11.22
C LEU A 57 12.56 13.30 -9.79
N LYS A 58 11.63 14.21 -9.51
CA LYS A 58 11.28 14.52 -8.12
C LYS A 58 9.90 13.97 -7.83
N ARG A 59 9.88 12.73 -7.31
CA ARG A 59 8.73 12.18 -6.57
C ARG A 59 8.26 13.27 -5.60
N ARG A 60 6.95 13.50 -5.55
CA ARG A 60 6.32 14.51 -4.68
C ARG A 60 6.86 14.35 -3.24
N PRO A 61 7.00 15.43 -2.45
CA PRO A 61 7.66 15.41 -1.14
C PRO A 61 6.87 14.68 -0.03
N PHE A 62 5.76 14.02 -0.35
CA PHE A 62 5.04 13.21 0.61
C PHE A 62 5.78 11.87 0.75
N GLU A 63 6.14 11.46 1.97
CA GLU A 63 6.50 10.07 2.24
C GLU A 63 5.40 9.16 1.67
N THR A 64 5.74 8.44 0.60
CA THR A 64 4.81 7.64 -0.18
C THR A 64 4.51 6.36 0.59
N GLY A 65 3.31 6.26 1.16
CA GLY A 65 2.80 4.97 1.61
C GLY A 65 2.47 4.10 0.41
N HIS A 66 2.66 2.79 0.54
CA HIS A 66 2.32 1.85 -0.51
C HIS A 66 1.06 1.08 -0.14
N THR A 67 0.06 1.11 -1.03
CA THR A 67 -1.18 0.35 -0.86
C THR A 67 -1.15 -0.86 -1.78
N LEU A 68 -1.38 -2.04 -1.21
CA LEU A 68 -1.63 -3.27 -1.93
C LEU A 68 -3.12 -3.60 -1.88
N ILE A 69 -3.68 -3.96 -3.02
CA ILE A 69 -5.06 -4.40 -3.17
C ILE A 69 -5.07 -5.77 -3.82
N MET A 70 -5.75 -6.73 -3.22
CA MET A 70 -5.89 -8.09 -3.76
C MET A 70 -7.35 -8.53 -3.71
N LEU A 71 -7.83 -9.12 -4.79
CA LEU A 71 -9.15 -9.74 -4.81
C LEU A 71 -9.01 -11.23 -4.48
N LEU A 72 -9.63 -11.66 -3.38
CA LEU A 72 -9.40 -12.97 -2.78
C LEU A 72 -10.71 -13.71 -2.55
N GLU A 73 -10.65 -15.03 -2.71
CA GLU A 73 -11.69 -15.92 -2.20
C GLU A 73 -11.61 -16.05 -0.68
N PRO A 74 -12.74 -16.32 0.02
CA PRO A 74 -12.77 -16.43 1.48
C PRO A 74 -11.73 -17.40 2.04
N GLU A 75 -11.47 -18.52 1.35
CA GLU A 75 -10.56 -19.58 1.79
C GLU A 75 -9.10 -19.10 1.79
N ARG A 76 -8.75 -18.15 0.91
CA ARG A 76 -7.39 -17.60 0.81
C ARG A 76 -7.15 -16.40 1.71
N MET A 77 -8.20 -15.87 2.34
CA MET A 77 -8.14 -14.65 3.15
C MET A 77 -7.26 -14.82 4.39
N GLU A 78 -7.38 -15.93 5.12
CA GLU A 78 -6.57 -16.16 6.33
C GLU A 78 -5.09 -16.25 6.01
N LEU A 79 -4.73 -17.00 4.96
CA LEU A 79 -3.35 -17.13 4.52
C LEU A 79 -2.75 -15.77 4.09
N ALA A 80 -3.51 -14.95 3.37
CA ALA A 80 -3.04 -13.60 3.00
C ALA A 80 -2.79 -12.73 4.24
N LYS A 81 -3.69 -12.76 5.22
CA LYS A 81 -3.54 -12.02 6.48
C LYS A 81 -2.35 -12.51 7.29
N GLU A 82 -2.10 -13.81 7.32
CA GLU A 82 -0.93 -14.41 7.96
C GLU A 82 0.36 -13.89 7.34
N LYS A 83 0.49 -13.95 6.01
CA LYS A 83 1.67 -13.46 5.27
C LYS A 83 1.93 -11.97 5.50
N VAL A 84 0.88 -11.16 5.57
CA VAL A 84 1.03 -9.74 5.93
C VAL A 84 1.50 -9.59 7.38
N ARG A 85 0.93 -10.36 8.32
CA ARG A 85 1.32 -10.32 9.74
C ARG A 85 2.75 -10.80 9.98
N GLU A 86 3.26 -11.78 9.24
CA GLU A 86 4.67 -12.23 9.33
C GLU A 86 5.68 -11.08 9.17
N VAL A 87 5.29 -10.02 8.45
CA VAL A 87 6.12 -8.84 8.24
C VAL A 87 5.78 -7.72 9.22
N VAL A 88 4.50 -7.54 9.53
CA VAL A 88 3.99 -6.34 10.22
C VAL A 88 3.69 -6.57 11.71
N ALA A 89 3.75 -7.81 12.22
CA ALA A 89 3.28 -8.23 13.56
C ALA A 89 3.79 -7.36 14.72
N ASP A 90 4.99 -6.80 14.61
CA ASP A 90 5.61 -6.02 15.69
C ASP A 90 5.23 -4.52 15.69
N MET A 91 4.40 -4.06 14.74
CA MET A 91 4.20 -2.63 14.53
C MET A 91 2.81 -2.13 14.92
N LYS A 92 2.72 -1.57 16.13
CA LYS A 92 1.62 -0.63 16.44
C LYS A 92 1.72 0.59 15.52
N HIS A 93 0.61 0.93 14.84
CA HIS A 93 0.37 2.20 14.10
C HIS A 93 1.12 2.44 12.76
N LYS A 94 1.70 1.41 12.11
CA LYS A 94 2.49 1.58 10.87
C LYS A 94 1.80 1.13 9.57
N GLY A 95 0.55 0.66 9.66
CA GLY A 95 -0.25 0.29 8.51
C GLY A 95 -1.70 0.01 8.89
N VAL A 96 -2.54 -0.22 7.88
CA VAL A 96 -3.93 -0.65 8.05
C VAL A 96 -4.24 -1.77 7.06
N MET A 97 -4.95 -2.80 7.54
CA MET A 97 -5.43 -3.89 6.71
C MET A 97 -6.92 -4.09 6.98
N PHE A 98 -7.72 -4.08 5.91
CA PHE A 98 -9.16 -4.32 5.99
C PHE A 98 -9.65 -4.99 4.71
N SER A 99 -10.82 -5.60 4.77
CA SER A 99 -11.46 -6.22 3.60
C SER A 99 -12.81 -5.59 3.30
N ILE A 100 -13.16 -5.55 2.02
CA ILE A 100 -14.47 -5.13 1.52
C ILE A 100 -15.12 -6.34 0.83
N PRO A 101 -16.38 -6.70 1.14
CA PRO A 101 -17.07 -7.74 0.38
C PRO A 101 -17.27 -7.31 -1.07
N VAL A 102 -17.06 -8.23 -2.00
CA VAL A 102 -17.27 -8.00 -3.43
C VAL A 102 -18.39 -8.92 -3.89
N GLU A 103 -19.51 -8.31 -4.31
CA GLU A 103 -20.71 -9.02 -4.76
C GLU A 103 -20.57 -9.57 -6.18
N PHE A 104 -19.80 -8.88 -7.04
CA PHE A 104 -19.62 -9.24 -8.43
C PHE A 104 -18.17 -9.00 -8.87
N CYS A 105 -17.60 -9.97 -9.58
CA CYS A 105 -16.32 -9.86 -10.27
C CYS A 105 -16.38 -10.65 -11.57
N GLU A 106 -15.85 -10.07 -12.64
CA GLU A 106 -15.73 -10.70 -13.96
C GLU A 106 -14.30 -10.51 -14.46
N GLY A 107 -13.73 -11.55 -15.07
CA GLY A 107 -12.44 -11.47 -15.73
C GLY A 107 -12.61 -10.89 -17.14
N LEU A 108 -11.70 -10.00 -17.54
CA LEU A 108 -11.59 -9.49 -18.92
C LEU A 108 -10.51 -10.25 -19.70
#